data_AF-A0A832XKE0-F1
#
_entry.id   AF-A0A832XKE0-F1
#
_cell.length_a   1.000
_cell.length_b   1.000
_cell.length_c   1.000
_cell.angle_alpha   90.00
_cell.angle_beta   90.00
_cell.angle_gamma   90.00
#
_symmetry.space_group_name_H-M   'P 1'
#
loop_
_entity.id
_entity.type
_entity.pdbx_description
1 polymer ?
#
loop_
_entity_poly.entity_id
_entity_poly.type
_entity_poly.pdbx_seq_one_letter_code
_entity_poly.pdbx_strand_id
1 'polypeptide(L)'
;MAIFGRKKEDKTHPILEQQKRIRELLQEEDAKRTDVVEDLDSQEISLYSKEYIEFKKTQEEGKELKTFFEKACKKSGKIFQINIGEESAVKTQETLDYIEYKIEAKEVVSFGLIAFLLWAIAGFVYMFFSFNTALVMMFLGLASFVMIQKYPNFVSSDRTMKVMNSMPLAITYLVIFLRNTPTLEGAVMFAGKHLRGPLGNDLNRL
;
A
#
# COMPACT_ATOMS: atom_id res chain seq x y z
N MET A 1 73.31 54.99 -6.74
CA MET A 1 71.88 55.17 -7.08
C MET A 1 71.12 53.96 -6.54
N ALA A 2 70.25 54.20 -5.56
CA ALA A 2 69.09 53.42 -5.08
C ALA A 2 68.54 52.33 -6.05
N ILE A 3 67.91 51.20 -5.67
CA ILE A 3 67.32 50.66 -4.43
C ILE A 3 67.09 49.13 -4.66
N PHE A 4 67.51 48.31 -3.69
CA PHE A 4 66.79 47.21 -3.02
C PHE A 4 65.76 46.32 -3.76
N GLY A 5 65.97 45.00 -3.71
CA GLY A 5 64.95 43.97 -3.96
C GLY A 5 65.36 42.61 -3.39
N ARG A 6 65.42 42.50 -2.05
CA ARG A 6 65.77 41.25 -1.34
C ARG A 6 64.78 40.12 -1.64
N LYS A 7 65.34 38.99 -2.06
CA LYS A 7 64.92 37.61 -1.80
C LYS A 7 64.17 37.51 -0.45
N LYS A 8 62.87 37.25 -0.46
CA LYS A 8 62.12 36.85 0.74
C LYS A 8 62.00 35.33 0.73
N GLU A 9 62.73 34.73 1.66
CA GLU A 9 62.56 33.34 2.10
C GLU A 9 61.09 33.08 2.38
N ASP A 10 60.55 32.08 1.70
CA ASP A 10 59.20 31.58 1.83
C ASP A 10 59.06 30.89 3.20
N LYS A 11 58.67 31.69 4.20
CA LYS A 11 58.27 31.20 5.52
C LYS A 11 56.86 30.65 5.36
N THR A 12 56.75 29.37 5.00
CA THR A 12 55.51 28.59 5.10
C THR A 12 54.95 28.79 6.50
N HIS A 13 53.92 29.64 6.56
CA HIS A 13 53.35 30.15 7.79
C HIS A 13 52.78 28.99 8.63
N PRO A 14 53.11 28.88 9.93
CA PRO A 14 52.58 27.86 10.84
C PRO A 14 51.03 27.87 10.92
N ILE A 15 50.42 28.97 10.50
CA ILE A 15 48.97 29.17 10.41
C ILE A 15 48.33 28.28 9.33
N LEU A 16 49.00 28.08 8.18
CA LEU A 16 48.49 27.23 7.10
C LEU A 16 48.45 25.75 7.50
N GLU A 17 49.43 25.31 8.29
CA GLU A 17 49.48 23.96 8.82
C GLU A 17 48.42 23.74 9.91
N GLN A 18 48.20 24.74 10.76
CA GLN A 18 47.10 24.70 11.73
C GLN A 18 45.72 24.69 11.08
N GLN A 19 45.50 25.47 10.01
CA GLN A 19 44.23 25.43 9.30
C GLN A 19 43.99 24.10 8.59
N LYS A 20 45.04 23.44 8.08
CA LYS A 20 44.93 22.08 7.55
C LYS A 20 44.56 21.07 8.63
N ARG A 21 45.22 21.11 9.79
CA ARG A 21 44.87 20.22 10.92
C ARG A 21 43.45 20.44 11.43
N ILE A 22 42.99 21.69 11.52
CA ILE A 22 41.61 21.99 11.92
C ILE A 22 40.62 21.43 10.89
N ARG A 23 40.91 21.57 9.59
CA ARG A 23 40.07 21.00 8.52
C ARG A 23 40.05 19.46 8.56
N GLU A 24 41.20 18.84 8.81
CA GLU A 24 41.30 17.38 8.97
C GLU A 24 40.51 16.90 10.20
N LEU A 25 40.61 17.60 11.34
CA LEU A 25 39.83 17.29 12.54
C LEU A 25 38.33 17.47 12.32
N LEU A 26 37.91 18.54 11.63
CA LEU A 26 36.50 18.74 11.27
C LEU A 26 35.99 17.66 10.32
N GLN A 27 36.80 17.25 9.34
CA GLN A 27 36.44 16.14 8.45
C GLN A 27 36.37 14.80 9.18
N GLU A 28 37.25 14.56 10.15
CA GLU A 28 37.21 13.36 10.99
C GLU A 28 35.99 13.36 11.93
N GLU A 29 35.59 14.53 12.44
CA GLU A 29 34.39 14.70 13.25
C GLU A 29 33.11 14.55 12.41
N ASP A 30 33.07 15.11 11.20
CA ASP A 30 31.97 14.97 10.25
C ASP A 30 31.84 13.53 9.75
N ALA A 31 32.96 12.83 9.50
CA ALA A 31 32.97 11.42 9.14
C ALA A 31 32.46 10.54 10.29
N LYS A 32 32.95 10.75 11.52
CA LYS A 32 32.42 10.07 12.71
C LYS A 32 30.94 10.38 12.96
N ARG A 33 30.50 11.61 12.68
CA ARG A 33 29.08 11.99 12.78
C ARG A 33 28.24 11.29 11.71
N THR A 34 28.78 11.11 10.51
CA THR A 34 28.11 10.38 9.42
C THR A 34 28.02 8.89 9.73
N ASP A 35 29.10 8.27 10.22
CA ASP A 35 29.12 6.87 10.66
C ASP A 35 28.15 6.63 11.83
N VAL A 36 28.07 7.55 12.79
CA VAL A 36 27.09 7.47 13.90
C VAL A 36 25.66 7.66 13.40
N VAL A 37 25.41 8.50 12.39
CA VAL A 37 24.07 8.66 11.80
C VAL A 37 23.67 7.45 10.96
N GLU A 38 24.61 6.78 10.31
CA GLU A 38 24.40 5.57 9.51
C GLU A 38 24.24 4.31 10.40
N ASP A 39 24.93 4.24 11.55
CA ASP A 39 24.70 3.23 12.59
C ASP A 39 23.37 3.43 13.35
N LEU A 40 22.87 4.67 13.44
CA LEU A 40 21.56 4.98 14.03
C LEU A 40 20.38 4.64 13.10
N ASP A 41 20.58 4.65 11.78
CA ASP A 41 19.55 4.27 10.79
C ASP A 41 19.48 2.74 10.60
N SER A 42 20.57 2.03 10.92
CA SER A 42 20.66 0.56 10.79
C SER A 42 20.34 -0.20 12.08
N GLN A 43 20.35 0.45 13.25
CA GLN A 43 19.75 -0.07 14.48
C GLN A 43 18.43 0.64 14.76
N GLU A 44 17.32 0.11 14.22
CA GLU A 44 16.00 0.33 14.81
C GLU A 44 16.09 -0.08 16.29
N ILE A 45 16.30 0.90 17.19
CA ILE A 45 16.13 0.72 18.63
C ILE A 45 14.66 0.30 18.79
N SER A 46 14.43 -1.01 18.97
CA SER A 46 13.12 -1.61 19.16
C SER A 46 12.58 -1.22 20.54
N LEU A 47 12.21 0.05 20.71
CA LEU A 47 11.38 0.56 21.80
C LEU A 47 9.92 0.10 21.65
N TYR A 48 9.61 -0.56 20.55
CA TYR A 48 8.30 -1.13 20.28
C TYR A 48 8.10 -2.38 21.12
N SER A 49 6.96 -2.44 21.81
CA SER A 49 6.53 -3.67 22.47
C SER A 49 6.40 -4.79 21.44
N LYS A 50 6.56 -6.04 21.88
CA LYS A 50 6.42 -7.20 20.99
C LYS A 50 5.05 -7.21 20.30
N GLU A 51 4.00 -6.76 21.00
CA GLU A 51 2.66 -6.63 20.45
C GLU A 51 2.60 -5.62 19.29
N TYR A 52 3.32 -4.50 19.38
CA TYR A 52 3.35 -3.50 18.30
C TYR A 52 4.05 -4.02 17.04
N ILE A 53 5.15 -4.75 17.21
CA ILE A 53 5.88 -5.35 16.08
C ILE A 53 5.03 -6.41 15.39
N GLU A 54 4.31 -7.23 16.17
CA GLU A 54 3.38 -8.24 15.67
C GLU A 54 2.17 -7.61 14.97
N PHE A 55 1.65 -6.49 15.49
CA PHE A 55 0.63 -5.68 14.84
C PHE A 55 1.12 -5.11 13.50
N LYS A 56 2.31 -4.52 13.46
CA LYS A 56 2.92 -3.98 12.23
C LYS A 56 3.12 -5.09 11.19
N LYS A 57 3.56 -6.28 11.60
CA LYS A 57 3.66 -7.47 10.74
C LYS A 57 2.30 -7.92 10.21
N THR A 58 1.27 -7.99 11.05
CA THR A 58 -0.08 -8.37 10.63
C THR A 58 -0.67 -7.37 9.62
N GLN A 59 -0.40 -6.08 9.83
CA GLN A 59 -0.73 -5.01 8.87
C GLN A 59 0.08 -5.14 7.57
N GLU A 60 1.32 -5.61 7.66
CA GLU A 60 2.23 -5.87 6.53
C GLU A 60 1.86 -7.10 5.71
N GLU A 61 1.43 -8.19 6.34
CA GLU A 61 0.90 -9.39 5.69
C GLU A 61 -0.49 -9.13 5.07
N GLY A 62 -1.24 -8.18 5.62
CA GLY A 62 -2.39 -7.56 4.94
C GLY A 62 -2.04 -6.79 3.67
N LYS A 63 -0.75 -6.50 3.40
CA LYS A 63 -0.29 -5.80 2.18
C LYS A 63 -0.11 -6.70 0.98
N GLU A 64 -0.11 -8.03 1.15
CA GLU A 64 0.02 -8.94 0.02
C GLU A 64 -1.28 -8.99 -0.79
N LEU A 65 -1.16 -9.07 -2.12
CA LEU A 65 -2.30 -9.23 -3.04
C LEU A 65 -2.93 -10.60 -2.81
N LYS A 66 -4.04 -10.67 -2.06
CA LYS A 66 -4.67 -11.92 -1.62
C LYS A 66 -5.49 -12.54 -2.73
N THR A 67 -6.10 -11.73 -3.60
CA THR A 67 -7.07 -12.23 -4.58
C THR A 67 -6.50 -12.27 -5.99
N PHE A 68 -6.85 -13.30 -6.77
CA PHE A 68 -6.52 -13.39 -8.21
C PHE A 68 -6.95 -12.13 -8.98
N PHE A 69 -8.08 -11.55 -8.58
CA PHE A 69 -8.59 -10.28 -9.11
C PHE A 69 -7.64 -9.11 -8.87
N GLU A 70 -7.07 -8.96 -7.67
CA GLU A 70 -6.12 -7.89 -7.37
C GLU A 70 -4.84 -8.04 -8.19
N LYS A 71 -4.33 -9.28 -8.31
CA LYS A 71 -3.16 -9.58 -9.14
C LYS A 71 -3.43 -9.25 -10.62
N ALA A 72 -4.63 -9.54 -11.12
CA ALA A 72 -5.02 -9.24 -12.48
C ALA A 72 -5.17 -7.73 -12.72
N CYS A 73 -5.78 -6.99 -11.79
CA CYS A 73 -5.91 -5.54 -11.86
C CYS A 73 -4.55 -4.84 -11.82
N LYS A 74 -3.67 -5.18 -10.88
CA LYS A 74 -2.30 -4.65 -10.82
C LYS A 74 -1.48 -4.91 -12.09
N LYS A 75 -1.61 -6.10 -12.66
CA LYS A 75 -0.94 -6.43 -13.94
C LYS A 75 -1.49 -5.59 -15.08
N SER A 76 -2.81 -5.40 -15.11
CA SER A 76 -3.50 -4.57 -16.10
C SER A 76 -3.13 -3.09 -16.00
N GLY A 77 -3.10 -2.53 -14.79
CA GLY A 77 -2.75 -1.13 -14.54
C GLY A 77 -1.31 -0.77 -14.92
N LYS A 78 -0.39 -1.74 -14.88
CA LYS A 78 0.98 -1.56 -15.41
C LYS A 78 1.01 -1.38 -16.93
N ILE A 79 -0.01 -1.85 -17.65
CA ILE A 79 -0.05 -1.86 -19.12
C ILE A 79 -0.78 -0.61 -19.65
N PHE A 80 -1.80 -0.10 -18.92
CA PHE A 80 -2.55 1.10 -19.30
C PHE A 80 -2.80 2.02 -18.10
N GLN A 81 -2.33 3.27 -18.19
CA GLN A 81 -2.72 4.35 -17.29
C GLN A 81 -3.87 5.14 -17.93
N ILE A 82 -5.11 4.79 -17.58
CA ILE A 82 -6.30 5.46 -18.11
C ILE A 82 -6.75 6.56 -17.15
N ASN A 83 -7.12 7.71 -17.72
CA ASN A 83 -7.73 8.80 -16.98
C ASN A 83 -9.25 8.57 -16.87
N ILE A 84 -9.77 8.54 -15.64
CA ILE A 84 -11.19 8.25 -15.34
C ILE A 84 -11.87 9.53 -14.88
N GLY A 85 -13.16 9.68 -15.20
CA GLY A 85 -13.99 10.77 -14.68
C GLY A 85 -14.05 10.73 -13.15
N GLU A 86 -13.78 11.87 -12.51
CA GLU A 86 -13.54 11.98 -11.06
C GLU A 86 -14.63 11.32 -10.21
N GLU A 87 -15.91 11.45 -10.56
CA GLU A 87 -17.01 10.89 -9.76
C GLU A 87 -17.01 9.35 -9.68
N SER A 88 -16.77 8.66 -10.80
CA SER A 88 -16.71 7.20 -10.82
C SER A 88 -15.43 6.69 -10.17
N ALA A 89 -14.34 7.45 -10.27
CA ALA A 89 -13.09 7.11 -9.60
C ALA A 89 -13.25 7.14 -8.08
N VAL A 90 -13.87 8.18 -7.53
CA VAL A 90 -14.09 8.33 -6.08
C VAL A 90 -14.96 7.20 -5.54
N LYS A 91 -16.14 6.95 -6.12
CA LYS A 91 -17.06 5.89 -5.65
C LYS A 91 -16.42 4.50 -5.68
N THR A 92 -15.69 4.20 -6.75
CA THR A 92 -14.98 2.93 -6.86
C THR A 92 -13.83 2.86 -5.86
N GLN A 93 -13.09 3.96 -5.63
CA GLN A 93 -12.01 3.99 -4.66
C GLN A 93 -12.51 3.79 -3.23
N GLU A 94 -13.58 4.48 -2.81
CA GLU A 94 -14.22 4.28 -1.50
C GLU A 94 -14.63 2.82 -1.28
N THR A 95 -15.16 2.19 -2.33
CA THR A 95 -15.57 0.78 -2.28
C THR A 95 -14.36 -0.14 -2.15
N LEU A 96 -13.26 0.14 -2.86
CA LEU A 96 -12.02 -0.63 -2.79
C LEU A 96 -11.35 -0.50 -1.42
N ASP A 97 -11.32 0.71 -0.88
CA ASP A 97 -10.78 1.00 0.45
C ASP A 97 -11.60 0.27 1.53
N TYR A 98 -12.94 0.26 1.41
CA TYR A 98 -13.82 -0.51 2.31
C TYR A 98 -13.57 -2.03 2.25
N ILE A 99 -13.22 -2.58 1.09
CA ILE A 99 -12.89 -4.00 0.93
C ILE A 99 -11.42 -4.27 1.35
N GLU A 100 -10.64 -3.24 1.68
CA GLU A 100 -9.19 -3.30 1.93
C GLU A 100 -8.39 -3.80 0.72
N TYR A 101 -8.93 -3.63 -0.49
CA TYR A 101 -8.22 -4.02 -1.71
C TYR A 101 -7.17 -2.98 -2.08
N LYS A 102 -5.96 -3.43 -2.37
CA LYS A 102 -4.80 -2.57 -2.68
C LYS A 102 -4.66 -2.30 -4.17
N ILE A 103 -5.77 -1.89 -4.78
CA ILE A 103 -5.85 -1.55 -6.19
C ILE A 103 -6.47 -0.17 -6.35
N GLU A 104 -6.06 0.54 -7.40
CA GLU A 104 -6.68 1.83 -7.72
C GLU A 104 -7.91 1.61 -8.60
N ALA A 105 -8.89 2.53 -8.52
CA ALA A 105 -10.03 2.55 -9.43
C ALA A 105 -9.60 2.49 -10.92
N LYS A 106 -8.42 3.06 -11.24
CA LYS A 106 -7.79 3.01 -12.56
C LYS A 106 -7.43 1.61 -13.02
N GLU A 107 -6.95 0.77 -12.14
CA GLU A 107 -6.53 -0.59 -12.46
C GLU A 107 -7.75 -1.48 -12.79
N VAL A 108 -8.88 -1.26 -12.10
CA VAL A 108 -10.14 -1.98 -12.34
C VAL A 108 -10.71 -1.68 -13.72
N VAL A 109 -10.76 -0.40 -14.09
CA VAL A 109 -11.23 0.03 -15.42
C VAL A 109 -10.31 -0.47 -16.51
N SER A 110 -8.98 -0.40 -16.28
CA SER A 110 -7.98 -0.91 -17.23
C SER A 110 -8.16 -2.41 -17.45
N PHE A 111 -8.39 -3.19 -16.40
CA PHE A 111 -8.65 -4.64 -16.52
C PHE A 111 -9.92 -4.93 -17.32
N GLY A 112 -10.98 -4.17 -17.09
CA GLY A 112 -12.19 -4.24 -17.91
C GLY A 112 -11.92 -3.97 -19.38
N LEU A 113 -11.13 -2.93 -19.70
CA LEU A 113 -10.80 -2.58 -21.09
C LEU A 113 -9.95 -3.64 -21.78
N ILE A 114 -8.99 -4.24 -21.07
CA ILE A 114 -8.20 -5.36 -21.61
C ILE A 114 -9.12 -6.57 -21.89
N ALA A 115 -10.04 -6.89 -20.98
CA ALA A 115 -11.00 -7.97 -21.19
C ALA A 115 -11.89 -7.71 -22.42
N PHE A 116 -12.35 -6.47 -22.58
CA PHE A 116 -13.10 -6.05 -23.76
C PHE A 116 -12.29 -6.17 -25.05
N LEU A 117 -11.05 -5.68 -25.06
CA LEU A 117 -10.15 -5.74 -26.21
C LEU A 117 -9.83 -7.19 -26.62
N LEU A 118 -9.61 -8.08 -25.66
CA LEU A 118 -9.38 -9.50 -25.93
C LEU A 118 -10.59 -10.14 -26.63
N TRP A 119 -11.80 -9.86 -26.15
CA TRP A 119 -13.04 -10.32 -26.79
C TRP A 119 -13.26 -9.68 -28.16
N ALA A 120 -12.90 -8.41 -28.34
CA ALA A 120 -13.00 -7.72 -29.62
C ALA A 120 -12.04 -8.31 -30.67
N ILE A 121 -10.79 -8.58 -30.29
CA ILE A 121 -9.80 -9.22 -31.16
C ILE A 121 -10.26 -10.64 -31.51
N ALA A 122 -10.72 -11.42 -30.52
CA ALA A 122 -11.24 -12.76 -30.75
C ALA A 122 -12.45 -12.73 -31.69
N GLY A 123 -13.39 -11.80 -31.48
CA GLY A 123 -14.53 -11.58 -32.36
C GLY A 123 -14.13 -11.22 -33.78
N PHE A 124 -13.12 -10.37 -33.95
CA PHE A 124 -12.60 -9.98 -35.26
C PHE A 124 -11.98 -11.17 -36.01
N VAL A 125 -11.20 -12.01 -35.34
CA VAL A 125 -10.66 -13.25 -35.94
C VAL A 125 -11.79 -14.20 -36.33
N TYR A 126 -12.83 -14.31 -35.49
CA TYR A 126 -13.98 -15.18 -35.75
C TYR A 126 -14.90 -14.70 -36.86
N MET A 127 -14.82 -13.41 -37.23
CA MET A 127 -15.61 -12.83 -38.31
C MET A 127 -15.35 -13.51 -39.66
N PHE A 128 -14.12 -14.02 -39.87
CA PHE A 128 -13.77 -14.78 -41.08
C PHE A 128 -14.46 -16.14 -41.20
N PHE A 129 -14.92 -16.71 -40.08
CA PHE A 129 -15.65 -17.98 -40.06
C PHE A 129 -17.16 -17.78 -40.04
N SER A 130 -17.67 -16.91 -39.16
CA SER A 130 -19.10 -16.64 -39.04
C SER A 130 -19.37 -15.29 -38.39
N PHE A 131 -20.10 -14.45 -39.12
CA PHE A 131 -20.46 -13.10 -38.69
C PHE A 131 -21.35 -13.08 -37.44
N ASN A 132 -22.33 -13.99 -37.35
CA ASN A 132 -23.23 -14.06 -36.20
C ASN A 132 -22.48 -14.35 -34.89
N THR A 133 -21.51 -15.27 -34.92
CA THR A 133 -20.70 -15.60 -33.76
C THR A 133 -19.76 -14.46 -33.35
N ALA A 134 -19.20 -13.72 -34.31
CA ALA A 134 -18.38 -12.54 -34.02
C ALA A 134 -19.17 -11.46 -33.27
N LEU A 135 -20.44 -11.27 -33.65
CA LEU A 135 -21.33 -10.30 -33.02
C LEU A 135 -21.67 -10.68 -31.56
N VAL A 136 -21.94 -11.96 -31.30
CA VAL A 136 -22.13 -12.50 -29.94
C VAL A 136 -20.86 -12.29 -29.08
N MET A 137 -19.68 -12.49 -29.66
CA MET A 137 -18.41 -12.30 -28.96
C MET A 137 -18.18 -10.82 -28.58
N MET A 138 -18.55 -9.88 -29.45
CA MET A 138 -18.48 -8.45 -29.13
C MET A 138 -19.43 -8.06 -27.98
N PHE A 139 -20.65 -8.61 -27.95
CA PHE A 139 -21.57 -8.41 -26.82
C PHE A 139 -21.06 -9.03 -25.52
N LEU A 140 -20.44 -10.20 -25.58
CA LEU A 140 -19.78 -10.83 -24.42
C LEU A 140 -18.64 -9.97 -23.88
N GLY A 141 -17.85 -9.34 -24.77
CA GLY A 141 -16.84 -8.36 -24.37
C GLY A 141 -17.45 -7.20 -23.58
N LEU A 142 -18.53 -6.60 -24.09
CA LEU A 142 -19.22 -5.50 -23.42
C LEU A 142 -19.80 -5.92 -22.07
N ALA A 143 -20.41 -7.11 -22.00
CA ALA A 143 -20.94 -7.68 -20.77
C ALA A 143 -19.84 -7.92 -19.73
N SER A 144 -18.69 -8.45 -20.17
CA SER A 144 -17.54 -8.68 -19.28
C SER A 144 -17.00 -7.38 -18.67
N PHE A 145 -16.95 -6.31 -19.46
CA PHE A 145 -16.53 -4.99 -19.00
C PHE A 145 -17.42 -4.46 -17.87
N VAL A 146 -18.74 -4.53 -18.05
CA VAL A 146 -19.72 -4.11 -17.04
C VAL A 146 -19.63 -4.98 -15.80
N MET A 147 -19.46 -6.29 -15.96
CA MET A 147 -19.36 -7.23 -14.85
C MET A 147 -18.12 -6.96 -13.99
N ILE A 148 -16.97 -6.69 -14.62
CA ILE A 148 -15.72 -6.35 -13.91
C ILE A 148 -15.86 -5.06 -13.13
N GLN A 149 -16.50 -4.03 -13.69
CA GLN A 149 -16.74 -2.77 -12.97
C GLN A 149 -17.70 -2.91 -11.79
N LYS A 150 -18.70 -3.80 -11.90
CA LYS A 150 -19.65 -4.06 -10.79
C LYS A 150 -19.10 -5.01 -9.74
N TYR A 151 -18.02 -5.72 -10.03
CA TYR A 151 -17.45 -6.73 -9.13
C TYR A 151 -17.07 -6.16 -7.74
N PRO A 152 -16.39 -5.00 -7.60
CA PRO A 152 -16.11 -4.41 -6.30
C PRO A 152 -17.38 -4.18 -5.47
N ASN A 153 -18.45 -3.65 -6.07
CA ASN A 153 -19.71 -3.40 -5.38
C ASN A 153 -20.38 -4.69 -4.87
N PHE A 154 -20.21 -5.79 -5.60
CA PHE A 154 -20.72 -7.09 -5.17
C PHE A 154 -19.94 -7.61 -3.95
N VAL A 155 -18.62 -7.48 -3.97
CA VAL A 155 -17.75 -7.90 -2.87
C VAL A 155 -17.98 -7.04 -1.62
N SER A 156 -18.17 -5.72 -1.76
CA SER A 156 -18.50 -4.85 -0.63
C SER A 156 -19.84 -5.24 0.00
N SER A 157 -20.86 -5.52 -0.83
CA SER A 157 -22.17 -5.96 -0.34
C SER A 157 -22.08 -7.28 0.43
N ASP A 158 -21.30 -8.24 -0.06
CA ASP A 158 -21.05 -9.50 0.63
C ASP A 158 -20.30 -9.29 1.97
N ARG A 159 -19.30 -8.39 2.01
CA ARG A 159 -18.62 -8.00 3.26
C ARG A 159 -19.61 -7.39 4.25
N THR A 160 -20.43 -6.44 3.82
CA THR A 160 -21.46 -5.81 4.67
C THR A 160 -22.43 -6.84 5.23
N MET A 161 -22.91 -7.76 4.41
CA MET A 161 -23.82 -8.83 4.83
C MET A 161 -23.19 -9.73 5.91
N LYS A 162 -21.91 -10.08 5.74
CA LYS A 162 -21.15 -10.86 6.74
C LYS A 162 -20.97 -10.07 8.05
N VAL A 163 -20.66 -8.78 7.97
CA VAL A 163 -20.54 -7.90 9.15
C VAL A 163 -21.87 -7.84 9.90
N MET A 164 -22.97 -7.55 9.19
CA MET A 164 -24.32 -7.46 9.77
C MET A 164 -24.74 -8.75 10.46
N ASN A 165 -24.43 -9.90 9.89
CA ASN A 165 -24.72 -11.20 10.50
C ASN A 165 -23.93 -11.42 11.80
N SER A 166 -22.69 -10.91 11.86
CA SER A 166 -21.83 -11.04 13.05
C SER A 166 -22.06 -9.98 14.14
N MET A 167 -22.74 -8.86 13.84
CA MET A 167 -22.96 -7.75 14.80
C MET A 167 -23.70 -8.17 16.09
N PRO A 168 -24.82 -8.91 16.04
CA PRO A 168 -25.54 -9.33 17.26
C PRO A 168 -24.68 -10.19 18.19
N LEU A 169 -23.84 -11.06 17.60
CA LEU A 169 -22.93 -11.91 18.33
C LEU A 169 -21.79 -11.09 18.97
N ALA A 170 -21.27 -10.08 18.26
CA ALA A 170 -20.28 -9.16 18.79
C ALA A 170 -20.77 -8.42 20.04
N ILE A 171 -21.99 -7.87 19.99
CA ILE A 171 -22.61 -7.18 21.14
C ILE A 171 -22.78 -8.15 22.31
N THR A 172 -23.22 -9.37 22.04
CA THR A 172 -23.40 -10.40 23.06
C THR A 172 -22.08 -10.72 23.77
N TYR A 173 -20.98 -10.90 23.05
CA TYR A 173 -19.66 -11.14 23.64
C TYR A 173 -19.12 -9.94 24.42
N LEU A 174 -19.32 -8.72 23.92
CA LEU A 174 -18.95 -7.51 24.65
C LEU A 174 -19.68 -7.42 26.00
N VAL A 175 -20.99 -7.62 26.00
CA VAL A 175 -21.82 -7.55 27.22
C VAL A 175 -21.47 -8.65 28.23
N ILE A 176 -21.23 -9.88 27.77
CA ILE A 176 -20.83 -11.00 28.65
C ILE A 176 -19.52 -10.68 29.37
N PHE A 177 -18.54 -10.12 28.66
CA PHE A 177 -17.25 -9.77 29.27
C PHE A 177 -17.38 -8.58 30.23
N LEU A 178 -18.08 -7.51 29.81
CA LEU A 178 -18.28 -6.31 30.63
C LEU A 178 -19.04 -6.58 31.92
N ARG A 179 -19.93 -7.58 31.93
CA ARG A 179 -20.65 -8.01 33.12
C ARG A 179 -19.73 -8.56 34.21
N ASN A 180 -18.65 -9.24 33.82
CA ASN A 180 -17.70 -9.85 34.76
C ASN A 180 -16.58 -8.89 35.14
N THR A 181 -16.08 -8.13 34.16
CA THR A 181 -14.99 -7.17 34.32
C THR A 181 -15.27 -5.94 33.47
N PRO A 182 -15.51 -4.76 34.07
CA PRO A 182 -15.89 -3.54 33.35
C PRO A 182 -14.67 -2.89 32.67
N THR A 183 -13.97 -3.62 31.81
CA THR A 183 -12.86 -3.13 31.00
C THR A 183 -13.21 -3.28 29.52
N LEU A 184 -13.19 -2.17 28.79
CA LEU A 184 -13.57 -2.15 27.37
C LEU A 184 -12.53 -2.86 26.49
N GLU A 185 -11.25 -2.66 26.77
CA GLU A 185 -10.15 -3.30 26.04
C GLU A 185 -10.22 -4.83 26.11
N GLY A 186 -10.43 -5.37 27.31
CA GLY A 186 -10.64 -6.80 27.51
C GLY A 186 -11.89 -7.32 26.81
N ALA A 187 -12.96 -6.53 26.77
CA ALA A 187 -14.20 -6.90 26.09
C ALA A 187 -14.01 -6.97 24.57
N VAL A 188 -13.33 -5.97 23.99
CA VAL A 188 -13.03 -5.92 22.55
C VAL A 188 -12.11 -7.08 22.15
N MET A 189 -11.06 -7.34 22.93
CA MET A 189 -10.15 -8.47 22.69
C MET A 189 -10.88 -9.81 22.81
N PHE A 190 -11.77 -9.97 23.80
CA PHE A 190 -12.57 -11.16 23.98
C PHE A 190 -13.53 -11.37 22.80
N ALA A 191 -14.21 -10.32 22.36
CA ALA A 191 -15.10 -10.36 21.21
C ALA A 191 -14.33 -10.69 19.92
N GLY A 192 -13.19 -10.03 19.66
CA GLY A 192 -12.35 -10.28 18.49
C GLY A 192 -11.85 -11.72 18.40
N LYS A 193 -11.47 -12.34 19.54
CA LYS A 193 -11.02 -13.74 19.59
C LYS A 193 -12.12 -14.77 19.33
N HIS A 194 -13.38 -14.46 19.63
CA HIS A 194 -14.50 -15.40 19.52
C HIS A 194 -15.40 -15.13 18.31
N LEU A 195 -15.32 -13.95 17.71
CA LEU A 195 -16.10 -13.59 16.55
C LEU A 195 -15.41 -14.09 15.26
N ARG A 196 -16.16 -14.84 14.45
CA ARG A 196 -15.70 -15.27 13.12
C ARG A 196 -16.17 -14.27 12.07
N GLY A 197 -15.30 -13.95 11.11
CA GLY A 197 -15.65 -13.13 9.95
C GLY A 197 -14.94 -11.77 9.91
N PRO A 198 -15.32 -10.87 8.98
CA PRO A 198 -14.64 -9.60 8.77
C PRO A 198 -14.65 -8.71 10.02
N LEU A 199 -15.79 -8.66 10.73
CA LEU A 199 -15.90 -7.86 11.95
C LEU A 199 -14.99 -8.37 13.08
N GLY A 200 -14.80 -9.68 13.20
CA GLY A 200 -13.92 -10.24 14.23
C GLY A 200 -12.45 -9.93 13.96
N ASN A 201 -12.05 -10.01 12.69
CA ASN A 201 -10.72 -9.58 12.25
C ASN A 201 -10.51 -8.08 12.51
N ASP A 202 -11.52 -7.24 12.25
CA ASP A 202 -11.44 -5.80 12.50
C ASP A 202 -11.32 -5.51 14.01
N LEU A 203 -12.08 -6.21 14.87
CA LEU A 203 -11.98 -6.09 16.32
C LEU A 203 -10.66 -6.61 16.90
N ASN A 204 -10.08 -7.67 16.32
CA ASN A 204 -8.81 -8.23 16.76
C ASN A 204 -7.60 -7.37 16.33
N ARG A 205 -7.80 -6.41 15.42
CA ARG A 205 -6.80 -5.43 14.99
C ARG A 205 -6.81 -4.14 15.83
N LEU A 206 -7.86 -3.90 16.63
CA LEU A 206 -7.96 -2.76 17.54
C LEU A 206 -7.22 -3.03 18.85
#